data_AF-A0A8T0WSP0-F1
#
_entry.id   AF-A0A8T0WSP0-F1
#
_cell.length_a   1.000
_cell.length_b   1.000
_cell.length_c   1.000
_cell.angle_alpha   90.00
_cell.angle_beta   90.00
_cell.angle_gamma   90.00
#
_symmetry.space_group_name_H-M   'P 1'
#
loop_
_entity.id
_entity.type
_entity.pdbx_description
1 polymer ?
#
loop_
_entity_poly.entity_id
_entity_poly.type
_entity_poly.pdbx_seq_one_letter_code
_entity_poly.pdbx_strand_id
1 'polypeptide(L)'
;MEEELCLVDSCTTDTILRDTRYFHTLRKNDENITTITGSGMHIVGTGRATIILPNGTELVIQEALLYPESTRTLLSFKDIRANDLHVETNDDNGKECLIMTKKIGDNKKIVETFPSMRQALYYTYIKPIPKHDILV
;
A
#
# COMPACT_ATOMS: atom_id res chain seq x y z
N MET A 1 -8.16 -15.86 -2.02
CA MET A 1 -6.93 -15.27 -2.60
C MET A 1 -5.95 -15.10 -1.47
N GLU A 2 -4.71 -15.55 -1.65
CA GLU A 2 -3.68 -15.52 -0.61
C GLU A 2 -3.32 -14.07 -0.22
N GLU A 3 -3.16 -13.81 1.07
CA GLU A 3 -2.73 -12.50 1.60
C GLU A 3 -1.23 -12.27 1.32
N GLU A 4 -0.85 -11.02 1.05
CA GLU A 4 0.56 -10.64 0.90
C GLU A 4 0.97 -9.64 1.97
N LEU A 5 2.17 -9.82 2.53
CA LEU A 5 2.75 -8.86 3.46
C LEU A 5 3.15 -7.57 2.74
N CYS A 6 2.72 -6.44 3.29
CA CYS A 6 3.00 -5.10 2.79
C CYS A 6 3.61 -4.25 3.91
N LEU A 7 4.67 -3.50 3.60
CA LEU A 7 5.16 -2.45 4.50
C LEU A 7 4.36 -1.18 4.29
N VAL A 8 4.06 -0.47 5.38
CA VAL A 8 3.43 0.85 5.34
C VAL A 8 4.53 1.88 5.55
N ASP A 9 4.96 2.52 4.48
CA ASP A 9 6.25 3.22 4.40
C ASP A 9 6.06 4.72 4.14
N SER A 10 6.60 5.54 5.05
CA SER A 10 6.61 7.00 4.92
C SER A 10 7.71 7.53 3.99
N CYS A 11 8.74 6.73 3.74
CA CYS A 11 9.91 7.10 2.95
C CYS A 11 9.79 6.74 1.47
N THR A 12 8.77 5.97 1.09
CA THR A 12 8.47 5.69 -0.33
C THR A 12 7.59 6.78 -0.94
N THR A 13 7.95 7.22 -2.14
CA THR A 13 7.15 8.19 -2.92
C THR A 13 5.94 7.52 -3.57
N ASP A 14 6.09 6.25 -3.97
CA ASP A 14 5.11 5.51 -4.74
C ASP A 14 4.85 4.15 -4.09
N THR A 15 3.61 3.68 -4.21
CA THR A 15 3.25 2.32 -3.81
C THR A 15 3.82 1.34 -4.82
N ILE A 16 4.52 0.32 -4.31
CA ILE A 16 5.15 -0.75 -5.11
C ILE A 16 4.43 -2.04 -4.82
N LEU A 17 3.85 -2.65 -5.86
CA LEU A 17 3.17 -3.93 -5.80
C LEU A 17 3.93 -4.95 -6.64
N ARG A 18 3.92 -6.21 -6.21
CA ARG A 18 4.70 -7.27 -6.86
C ARG A 18 3.88 -8.13 -7.83
N ASP A 19 2.56 -8.11 -7.70
CA ASP A 19 1.67 -8.97 -8.48
C ASP A 19 0.66 -8.13 -9.28
N THR A 20 0.50 -8.49 -10.55
CA THR A 20 -0.49 -7.91 -11.45
C THR A 20 -1.94 -8.02 -10.95
N ARG A 21 -2.24 -8.96 -10.04
CA ARG A 21 -3.60 -9.22 -9.54
C ARG A 21 -4.25 -8.02 -8.83
N TYR A 22 -3.47 -7.06 -8.35
CA TYR A 22 -3.99 -5.84 -7.72
C TYR A 22 -4.36 -4.75 -8.73
N PHE A 23 -3.90 -4.86 -9.98
CA PHE A 23 -4.02 -3.82 -10.98
C PHE A 23 -5.31 -3.97 -11.77
N HIS A 24 -6.03 -2.86 -11.92
CA HIS A 24 -7.17 -2.73 -12.84
C HIS A 24 -6.68 -2.32 -14.23
N THR A 25 -5.68 -1.45 -14.26
CA THR A 25 -5.02 -0.99 -15.48
C THR A 25 -3.52 -1.10 -15.26
N LEU A 26 -2.79 -1.56 -16.28
CA LEU A 26 -1.34 -1.63 -16.23
C LEU A 26 -0.78 -1.15 -17.57
N ARG A 27 -0.07 -0.04 -17.55
CA ARG A 27 0.72 0.45 -18.69
C ARG A 27 2.13 -0.08 -18.52
N LYS A 28 2.62 -0.81 -19.53
CA LYS A 28 4.01 -1.29 -19.50
C LYS A 28 4.94 -0.09 -19.65
N ASN A 29 5.97 -0.06 -18.81
CA ASN A 29 7.04 0.91 -18.94
C ASN A 29 8.20 0.21 -19.64
N ASP A 30 8.59 0.71 -20.81
CA ASP A 30 9.81 0.25 -21.50
C ASP A 30 11.04 1.04 -21.03
N GLU A 31 10.88 1.97 -20.08
CA GLU A 31 11.93 2.86 -19.58
C GLU A 31 12.47 2.43 -18.21
N ASN A 32 13.79 2.60 -18.02
CA ASN A 32 14.46 2.34 -16.75
C ASN A 32 14.12 3.42 -15.71
N ILE A 33 13.32 3.06 -14.70
CA ILE A 33 13.06 3.95 -13.56
C ILE A 33 14.27 3.92 -12.62
N THR A 34 14.86 5.09 -12.39
CA THR A 34 15.97 5.25 -11.44
C THR A 34 15.41 5.41 -10.03
N THR A 35 15.78 4.53 -9.12
CA THR A 35 15.48 4.66 -7.68
C THR A 35 16.74 4.96 -6.89
N ILE A 36 16.58 5.34 -5.62
CA ILE A 36 17.68 5.72 -4.72
C ILE A 36 18.71 4.58 -4.55
N THR A 37 18.31 3.33 -4.81
CA THR A 37 19.20 2.15 -4.72
C THR A 37 20.10 1.93 -5.95
N GLY A 38 20.03 2.80 -6.96
CA GLY A 38 20.82 2.71 -8.20
C GLY A 38 20.00 2.25 -9.41
N SER A 39 20.58 2.38 -10.60
CA SER A 39 19.98 1.87 -11.85
C SER A 39 19.92 0.34 -11.85
N GLY A 40 18.77 -0.24 -12.21
CA GLY A 40 18.59 -1.70 -12.29
C GLY A 40 17.27 -2.27 -11.77
N MET A 41 16.36 -1.43 -11.25
CA MET A 41 15.00 -1.88 -10.95
C MET A 41 14.20 -2.06 -12.24
N HIS A 42 13.86 -3.32 -12.57
CA HIS A 42 12.94 -3.66 -13.66
C HIS A 42 11.50 -3.40 -13.23
N ILE A 43 11.11 -2.13 -13.11
CA ILE A 43 9.70 -1.77 -12.96
C ILE A 43 9.01 -2.11 -14.29
N VAL A 44 8.10 -3.06 -14.25
CA VAL A 44 7.45 -3.64 -15.43
C VAL A 44 6.33 -2.74 -15.96
N GLY A 45 5.80 -1.87 -15.10
CA GLY A 45 4.77 -0.93 -15.49
C GLY A 45 4.22 -0.12 -14.34
N THR A 46 3.30 0.77 -14.69
CA THR A 46 2.56 1.62 -13.76
C THR A 46 1.08 1.54 -14.06
N GLY A 47 0.24 1.61 -13.03
CA GLY A 47 -1.18 1.86 -13.26
C GLY A 47 -2.04 1.79 -12.02
N ARG A 48 -3.35 1.95 -12.25
CA ARG A 48 -4.35 1.95 -11.19
C ARG A 48 -4.50 0.57 -10.56
N ALA A 49 -4.36 0.51 -9.24
CA ALA A 49 -4.51 -0.68 -8.44
C ALA A 49 -5.50 -0.46 -7.30
N THR A 50 -6.08 -1.54 -6.79
CA THR A 50 -6.82 -1.51 -5.52
C THR A 50 -6.34 -2.64 -4.63
N ILE A 51 -6.13 -2.30 -3.36
CA ILE A 51 -5.78 -3.24 -2.30
C ILE A 51 -6.84 -3.19 -1.21
N ILE A 52 -7.10 -4.35 -0.60
CA ILE A 52 -8.00 -4.51 0.55
C ILE A 52 -7.13 -4.85 1.77
N LEU A 53 -7.29 -4.06 2.83
CA LEU A 53 -6.61 -4.23 4.12
C LEU A 53 -7.38 -5.20 5.04
N PRO A 54 -6.81 -5.65 6.17
CA PRO A 54 -7.38 -6.71 6.99
C PRO A 54 -8.80 -6.42 7.51
N ASN A 55 -9.12 -5.18 7.87
CA ASN A 55 -10.48 -4.81 8.31
C ASN A 55 -11.43 -4.48 7.15
N GLY A 56 -11.05 -4.77 5.92
CA GLY A 56 -11.84 -4.50 4.73
C GLY A 56 -11.73 -3.07 4.20
N THR A 57 -10.76 -2.27 4.68
CA THR A 57 -10.50 -0.95 4.12
C THR A 57 -9.93 -1.10 2.72
N GLU A 58 -10.64 -0.58 1.72
CA GLU A 58 -10.18 -0.54 0.33
C GLU A 58 -9.36 0.73 0.09
N LEU A 59 -8.20 0.59 -0.54
CA LEU A 59 -7.36 1.70 -0.97
C LEU A 59 -7.18 1.66 -2.49
N VAL A 60 -7.63 2.73 -3.16
CA VAL A 60 -7.39 2.94 -4.58
C VAL A 60 -6.08 3.68 -4.75
N ILE A 61 -5.14 3.06 -5.45
CA ILE A 61 -3.84 3.65 -5.80
C ILE A 61 -3.90 4.02 -7.28
N GLN A 62 -3.76 5.31 -7.59
CA GLN A 62 -3.91 5.77 -8.98
C GLN A 62 -2.73 5.35 -9.86
N GLU A 63 -1.51 5.44 -9.32
CA GLU A 63 -0.27 5.19 -10.06
C GLU A 63 0.64 4.27 -9.24
N ALA A 64 0.25 3.00 -9.09
CA ALA A 64 1.09 1.99 -8.44
C ALA A 64 2.17 1.50 -9.40
N LEU A 65 3.37 1.20 -8.89
CA LEU A 65 4.45 0.59 -9.66
C LEU A 65 4.37 -0.93 -9.53
N LEU A 66 4.43 -1.64 -10.66
CA LEU A 66 4.57 -3.09 -10.69
C LEU A 66 6.06 -3.45 -10.71
N TYR A 67 6.54 -4.07 -9.64
CA TYR A 67 7.91 -4.56 -9.55
C TYR A 67 7.96 -5.98 -8.96
N PRO A 68 7.83 -7.03 -9.80
CA PRO A 68 7.76 -8.43 -9.34
C PRO A 68 9.00 -8.89 -8.57
N GLU A 69 10.18 -8.44 -9.01
CA GLU A 69 11.48 -8.77 -8.40
C GLU A 69 11.77 -8.00 -7.11
N SER A 70 10.89 -7.07 -6.69
CA SER A 70 11.02 -6.45 -5.38
C SER A 70 11.02 -7.52 -4.29
N THR A 71 11.78 -7.31 -3.23
CA THR A 71 11.72 -8.18 -2.05
C THR A 71 10.49 -7.91 -1.20
N ARG A 72 9.87 -6.72 -1.33
CA ARG A 72 8.74 -6.28 -0.53
C ARG A 72 7.74 -5.46 -1.33
N THR A 73 6.47 -5.60 -0.96
CA THR A 73 5.39 -4.69 -1.37
C THR A 73 5.37 -3.52 -0.38
N LEU A 74 5.25 -2.30 -0.90
CA LEU A 74 5.29 -1.05 -0.14
C LEU A 74 4.01 -0.24 -0.40
N LEU A 75 3.36 0.23 0.65
CA LEU A 75 2.23 1.15 0.61
C LEU A 75 2.70 2.54 1.04
N SER A 76 2.55 3.52 0.14
CA SER A 76 2.96 4.90 0.41
C SER A 76 1.93 5.64 1.28
N PHE A 77 2.42 6.53 2.16
CA PHE A 77 1.54 7.42 2.93
C PHE A 77 0.78 8.41 2.03
N LYS A 78 1.37 8.76 0.89
CA LYS A 78 0.75 9.59 -0.14
C LYS A 78 -0.54 8.95 -0.66
N ASP A 79 -0.51 7.66 -0.98
CA ASP A 79 -1.69 6.94 -1.48
C ASP A 79 -2.73 6.71 -0.38
N ILE A 80 -2.31 6.49 0.86
CA ILE A 80 -3.23 6.49 2.01
C ILE A 80 -3.96 7.83 2.10
N ARG A 81 -3.22 8.94 2.04
CA ARG A 81 -3.80 10.29 2.12
C ARG A 81 -4.72 10.61 0.94
N ALA A 82 -4.42 10.10 -0.25
CA ALA A 82 -5.25 10.24 -1.44
C ALA A 82 -6.62 9.54 -1.31
N ASN A 83 -6.76 8.59 -0.37
CA ASN A 83 -8.02 7.93 -0.03
C ASN A 83 -8.74 8.60 1.17
N ASP A 84 -8.39 9.85 1.50
CA ASP A 84 -8.92 10.61 2.64
C ASP A 84 -8.76 9.92 4.00
N LEU A 85 -7.64 9.21 4.13
CA LEU A 85 -7.21 8.54 5.35
C LEU A 85 -5.94 9.17 5.90
N HIS A 86 -5.74 9.04 7.20
CA HIS A 86 -4.58 9.57 7.89
C HIS A 86 -3.92 8.48 8.72
N VAL A 87 -2.60 8.49 8.77
CA VAL A 87 -1.81 7.60 9.64
C VAL A 87 -1.11 8.41 10.71
N GLU A 88 -1.01 7.83 11.90
CA GLU A 88 -0.24 8.37 13.01
C GLU A 88 0.30 7.23 13.87
N THR A 89 1.39 7.51 14.59
CA THR A 89 1.94 6.56 15.56
C THR A 89 1.05 6.49 16.79
N ASN A 90 0.94 5.30 17.35
CA ASN A 90 0.18 5.03 18.56
C ASN A 90 0.89 3.95 19.39
N ASP A 91 0.48 3.84 20.65
CA ASP A 91 0.91 2.77 21.56
C ASP A 91 -0.27 1.84 21.83
N ASP A 92 -0.08 0.55 21.55
CA ASP A 92 -1.03 -0.51 21.90
C ASP A 92 -0.40 -1.41 22.98
N ASN A 93 -0.74 -1.13 24.24
CA ASN A 93 -0.24 -1.84 25.41
C ASN A 93 1.30 -1.91 25.50
N GLY A 94 1.97 -0.77 25.33
CA GLY A 94 3.42 -0.65 25.38
C GLY A 94 4.13 -1.10 24.10
N LYS A 95 3.37 -1.36 23.02
CA LYS A 95 3.91 -1.68 21.71
C LYS A 95 3.56 -0.60 20.71
N GLU A 96 4.59 -0.03 20.11
CA GLU A 96 4.45 0.94 19.03
C GLU A 96 3.72 0.32 17.82
N CYS A 97 2.74 1.06 17.30
CA CYS A 97 1.99 0.73 16.09
C CYS A 97 1.71 2.02 15.29
N LEU A 98 1.32 1.87 14.02
CA LEU A 98 0.63 2.93 13.28
C LEU A 98 -0.86 2.65 13.31
N ILE A 99 -1.68 3.67 13.50
CA ILE A 99 -3.12 3.59 13.29
C ILE A 99 -3.50 4.37 12.05
N MET A 100 -4.37 3.78 11.23
CA MET A 100 -5.01 4.45 10.11
C MET A 100 -6.39 4.91 10.54
N THR A 101 -6.75 6.13 10.15
CA THR A 101 -7.94 6.79 10.65
C THR A 101 -8.69 7.53 9.55
N LYS A 102 -10.00 7.61 9.73
CA LYS A 102 -10.92 8.37 8.89
C LYS A 102 -11.61 9.43 9.72
N LYS A 103 -11.71 10.65 9.20
CA LYS A 103 -12.49 11.72 9.82
C LYS A 103 -13.98 11.51 9.50
N ILE A 104 -14.83 11.53 10.52
CA ILE A 104 -16.29 11.41 10.42
C ILE A 104 -16.89 12.58 11.20
N GLY A 105 -17.30 13.63 10.49
CA GLY A 105 -17.64 14.91 11.11
C GLY A 105 -16.41 15.47 11.84
N ASP A 106 -16.56 15.82 13.11
CA ASP A 106 -15.44 16.26 13.96
C ASP A 106 -14.68 15.12 14.65
N ASN A 107 -15.21 13.90 14.55
CA ASN A 107 -14.62 12.73 15.18
C ASN A 107 -13.62 12.02 14.27
N LYS A 108 -12.70 11.30 14.91
CA LYS A 108 -11.72 10.44 14.25
C LYS A 108 -12.03 8.99 14.58
N LYS A 109 -12.16 8.15 13.56
CA LYS A 109 -12.38 6.71 13.72
C LYS A 109 -11.14 5.95 13.23
N ILE A 110 -10.64 5.02 14.04
CA ILE A 110 -9.62 4.07 13.63
C ILE A 110 -10.27 3.04 12.68
N VAL A 111 -9.65 2.84 11.52
CA VAL A 111 -10.11 1.88 10.50
C VAL A 111 -9.15 0.70 10.35
N GLU A 112 -7.85 0.92 10.57
CA GLU A 112 -6.82 -0.13 10.56
C GLU A 112 -5.77 0.16 11.63
N THR A 113 -5.10 -0.90 12.08
CA THR A 113 -3.93 -0.82 12.97
C THR A 113 -2.81 -1.66 12.38
N PHE A 114 -1.63 -1.07 12.24
CA PHE A 114 -0.44 -1.69 11.68
C PHE A 114 0.60 -1.92 12.78
N PRO A 115 0.83 -3.18 13.17
CA PRO A 115 1.86 -3.48 14.16
C PRO A 115 3.26 -3.10 13.65
N SER A 116 4.16 -2.77 14.58
CA SER A 116 5.58 -2.65 14.28
C SER A 116 6.25 -4.03 14.21
N MET A 117 7.22 -4.20 13.31
CA MET A 117 8.11 -5.38 13.32
C MET A 117 9.36 -5.12 14.17
N ARG A 118 10.10 -4.05 13.85
CA ARG A 118 11.37 -3.59 14.46
C ARG A 118 11.58 -2.12 14.10
N GLN A 119 12.13 -1.31 15.02
CA GLN A 119 12.68 0.04 14.74
C GLN A 119 11.80 0.89 13.79
N ALA A 120 10.55 1.18 14.17
CA ALA A 120 9.62 2.01 13.40
C ALA A 120 9.26 1.51 11.97
N LEU A 121 9.43 0.22 11.69
CA LEU A 121 8.88 -0.41 10.48
C LEU A 121 7.51 -1.02 10.76
N TYR A 122 6.51 -0.60 10.01
CA TYR A 122 5.12 -1.02 10.16
C TYR A 122 4.65 -1.86 8.98
N TYR A 123 3.74 -2.79 9.24
CA TYR A 123 3.26 -3.71 8.22
C TYR A 123 1.79 -4.03 8.33
N THR A 124 1.27 -4.55 7.22
CA THR A 124 -0.09 -5.06 7.10
C THR A 124 -0.11 -6.22 6.10
N TYR A 125 -1.30 -6.80 5.91
CA TYR A 125 -1.58 -7.78 4.88
C TYR A 125 -2.56 -7.20 3.87
N ILE A 126 -2.28 -7.41 2.58
CA ILE A 126 -3.11 -6.91 1.48
C ILE A 126 -3.72 -8.05 0.68
N LYS A 127 -4.92 -7.81 0.16
CA LYS A 127 -5.61 -8.66 -0.81
C LYS A 127 -6.03 -7.86 -2.04
N PRO A 128 -6.09 -8.47 -3.23
CA PRO A 128 -6.75 -7.85 -4.38
C PRO A 128 -8.28 -7.88 -4.22
N ILE A 129 -8.97 -7.04 -4.98
CA ILE A 129 -10.43 -7.14 -5.13
C ILE A 129 -10.78 -8.48 -5.81
N PRO A 130 -11.83 -9.19 -5.37
CA PRO A 130 -12.33 -10.35 -6.09
C PRO A 130 -12.68 -9.99 -7.55
N LYS A 131 -12.23 -10.81 -8.51
CA LYS A 131 -12.47 -10.58 -9.95
C LYS A 131 -13.95 -10.46 -10.35
N HIS A 132 -14.88 -10.88 -9.50
CA HIS A 132 -16.32 -10.81 -9.76
C HIS A 132 -16.91 -9.43 -9.44
N ASP A 133 -16.17 -8.57 -8.72
CA ASP A 133 -16.61 -7.23 -8.32
C ASP A 133 -16.04 -6.12 -9.24
N ILE A 134 -15.29 -6.50 -10.29
CA ILE A 134 -14.82 -5.58 -11.32
C ILE A 134 -15.96 -5.38 -12.33
N LEU A 135 -16.81 -4.39 -12.08
CA LEU A 135 -17.76 -3.91 -13.10
C LEU A 135 -16.95 -3.28 -14.25
N VAL A 136 -17.04 -3.90 -15.42
CA VAL A 136 -16.52 -3.39 -16.71
C VAL A 136 -17.42 -2.27 -17.21
#